data_AF-X1IBT2-F1
#
_entry.id   AF-X1IBT2-F1
#
_cell.length_a   1.000
_cell.length_b   1.000
_cell.length_c   1.000
_cell.angle_alpha   90.00
_cell.angle_beta   90.00
_cell.angle_gamma   90.00
#
_symmetry.space_group_name_H-M   'P 1'
#
loop_
_entity.id
_entity.type
_entity.pdbx_description
1 polymer ?
#
loop_
_entity_poly.entity_id
_entity_poly.type
_entity_poly.pdbx_seq_one_letter_code
_entity_poly.pdbx_strand_id
1 'polypeptide(L)'
;MKEAEDSLRFFKPILYNQKIKLNQDVILRFRDAGHILGSSIIELWIKEDSKETKLVFSGDLGKRDRPILKDPFLIDEADYVIVESTYGNKLHSPSEYDDQKLISIINNTVKRGGNVVIPSFAIERAQDIIYELNKYYDEYIETENRDFLNVSVYIDSPLTVSATEIFLRNPDCFDKETMEFISTGDNPLDFHNLKFTRSAEESKELNLSRENKVI
;
A
#
# COMPACT_ATOMS: atom_id res chain seq x y z
N MET A 1 5.12 -4.92 24.05
CA MET A 1 3.95 -4.03 23.95
C MET A 1 4.17 -2.73 24.71
N LYS A 2 4.47 -2.77 26.02
CA LYS A 2 4.74 -1.57 26.83
C LYS A 2 5.78 -0.61 26.25
N GLU A 3 6.94 -1.11 25.81
CA GLU A 3 7.97 -0.24 25.20
C GLU A 3 7.51 0.42 23.89
N ALA A 4 6.70 -0.28 23.10
CA ALA A 4 6.13 0.27 21.87
C ALA A 4 5.15 1.40 22.21
N GLU A 5 4.23 1.18 23.16
CA GLU A 5 3.30 2.20 23.67
C GLU A 5 4.04 3.39 24.28
N ASP A 6 5.07 3.12 25.09
CA ASP A 6 5.91 4.12 25.72
C ASP A 6 6.67 4.97 24.70
N SER A 7 6.98 4.44 23.51
CA SER A 7 7.67 5.20 22.46
C SER A 7 6.75 6.20 21.78
N LEU A 8 5.44 5.91 21.68
CA LEU A 8 4.45 6.78 21.01
C LEU A 8 4.38 8.17 21.63
N ARG A 9 4.71 8.33 22.92
CA ARG A 9 4.73 9.64 23.60
C ARG A 9 5.76 10.63 23.01
N PHE A 10 6.74 10.13 22.27
CA PHE A 10 7.79 10.94 21.63
C PHE A 10 7.47 11.26 20.17
N PHE A 11 6.36 10.76 19.64
CA PHE A 11 5.96 11.00 18.25
C PHE A 11 5.20 12.32 18.16
N LYS A 12 5.54 13.10 17.13
CA LYS A 12 4.80 14.30 16.76
C LYS A 12 4.36 14.15 15.31
N PRO A 13 3.05 14.05 15.02
CA PRO A 13 2.56 13.95 13.65
C PRO A 13 2.77 15.27 12.93
N ILE A 14 3.32 15.21 11.72
CA ILE A 14 3.58 16.35 10.85
C ILE A 14 2.94 16.10 9.49
N LEU A 15 2.23 17.09 8.97
CA LEU A 15 1.66 17.00 7.63
C LEU A 15 2.73 17.23 6.56
N TYR A 16 2.53 16.63 5.39
CA TYR A 16 3.36 16.90 4.23
C TYR A 16 3.40 18.38 3.88
N ASN A 17 4.47 18.76 3.18
CA ASN A 17 4.71 20.10 2.64
C ASN A 17 4.93 21.21 3.69
N GLN A 18 4.82 20.91 4.98
CA GLN A 18 5.10 21.84 6.06
C GLN A 18 6.61 21.94 6.32
N LYS A 19 7.15 23.17 6.29
CA LYS A 19 8.51 23.45 6.76
C LYS A 19 8.51 23.56 8.28
N ILE A 20 9.30 22.73 8.95
CA ILE A 20 9.46 22.74 10.40
C ILE A 20 10.87 23.11 10.77
N LYS A 21 10.99 24.15 11.57
CA LYS A 21 12.24 24.56 12.17
C LYS A 21 12.54 23.69 13.38
N LEU A 22 13.55 22.82 13.30
CA LEU A 22 14.00 21.99 14.43
C LEU A 22 14.81 22.81 15.43
N ASN A 23 15.68 23.68 14.91
CA ASN A 23 16.47 24.64 15.69
C ASN A 23 16.84 25.83 14.80
N GLN A 24 17.80 26.68 15.19
CA GLN A 24 18.17 27.87 14.41
C GLN A 24 18.74 27.56 13.02
N ASP A 25 19.31 26.37 12.85
CA ASP A 25 20.15 26.00 11.72
C ASP A 25 19.54 24.89 10.85
N VAL A 26 18.54 24.17 11.36
CA VAL A 26 17.95 23.01 10.69
C VAL A 26 16.44 23.21 10.47
N ILE A 27 16.03 23.12 9.20
CA ILE A 27 14.64 23.09 8.78
C ILE A 27 14.38 21.76 8.05
N LEU A 28 13.27 21.10 8.36
CA LEU A 28 12.83 19.88 7.70
C LEU A 28 11.53 20.11 6.92
N ARG A 29 11.28 19.32 5.89
CA ARG A 29 9.98 19.18 5.23
C ARG A 29 9.79 17.75 4.76
N PHE A 30 8.64 17.18 5.06
CA PHE A 30 8.22 15.90 4.52
C PHE A 30 7.52 16.10 3.18
N ARG A 31 7.86 15.28 2.18
CA ARG A 31 7.15 15.14 0.91
C ARG A 31 6.68 13.71 0.78
N ASP A 32 5.60 13.49 0.06
CA ASP A 32 5.06 12.15 -0.16
C ASP A 32 6.05 11.28 -0.94
N ALA A 33 6.38 10.10 -0.42
CA ALA A 33 7.26 9.14 -1.11
C ALA A 33 6.49 8.15 -1.99
N GLY A 34 5.15 8.09 -1.89
CA GLY A 34 4.30 7.18 -2.66
C GLY A 34 4.55 5.69 -2.42
N HIS A 35 5.32 5.32 -1.38
CA HIS A 35 5.68 3.92 -1.11
C HIS A 35 4.61 3.20 -0.30
N ILE A 36 4.40 3.63 0.94
CA ILE A 36 3.31 3.18 1.81
C ILE A 36 2.55 4.39 2.33
N LEU A 37 1.38 4.17 2.94
CA LEU A 37 0.62 5.24 3.59
C LEU A 37 1.49 5.97 4.63
N GLY A 38 1.63 7.28 4.49
CA GLY A 38 2.47 8.09 5.39
C GLY A 38 3.97 8.04 5.08
N SER A 39 4.41 7.31 4.06
CA SER A 39 5.82 7.29 3.61
C SER A 39 6.27 8.68 3.18
N SER A 40 7.55 9.00 3.37
CA SER A 40 8.03 10.35 3.10
C SER A 40 9.47 10.46 2.63
N ILE A 41 9.66 11.34 1.65
CA ILE A 41 10.94 11.94 1.29
C ILE A 41 11.18 13.09 2.26
N ILE A 42 12.38 13.18 2.83
CA ILE A 42 12.75 14.23 3.79
C ILE A 42 13.67 15.23 3.10
N GLU A 43 13.22 16.47 2.98
CA GLU A 43 14.05 17.62 2.61
C GLU A 43 14.58 18.28 3.88
N LEU A 44 15.89 18.48 3.98
CA LEU A 44 16.58 19.15 5.08
C LEU A 44 17.37 20.34 4.54
N TRP A 45 17.13 21.53 5.11
CA TRP A 45 18.00 22.70 4.94
C TRP A 45 18.83 22.86 6.20
N ILE A 46 20.15 22.78 6.05
CA ILE A 46 21.12 22.84 7.14
C ILE A 46 22.02 24.04 6.91
N LYS A 47 22.12 24.92 7.91
CA LYS A 47 22.98 26.10 7.88
C LYS A 47 24.24 25.89 8.70
N GLU A 48 25.40 25.99 8.06
CA GLU A 48 26.73 25.93 8.70
C GLU A 48 27.59 27.07 8.16
N ASP A 49 28.28 27.81 9.03
CA ASP A 49 29.19 28.92 8.67
C ASP A 49 28.61 29.91 7.64
N SER A 50 27.32 30.25 7.78
CA SER A 50 26.55 31.12 6.87
C SER A 50 26.22 30.55 5.49
N LYS A 51 26.56 29.29 5.21
CA LYS A 51 26.14 28.55 4.03
C LYS A 51 24.93 27.66 4.36
N GLU A 52 23.91 27.70 3.53
CA GLU A 52 22.80 26.73 3.58
C GLU A 52 23.09 25.60 2.59
N THR A 53 22.87 24.35 3.02
CA THR A 53 22.97 23.15 2.20
C THR A 53 21.65 22.39 2.29
N LYS A 54 21.13 21.96 1.13
CA LYS A 54 19.92 21.15 1.03
C LYS A 54 20.26 19.67 0.82
N LEU A 55 19.91 18.86 1.81
CA LEU A 55 20.04 17.40 1.78
C LEU A 55 18.65 16.77 1.59
N VAL A 56 18.56 15.76 0.74
CA VAL A 56 17.32 15.02 0.49
C VAL A 56 17.54 13.55 0.79
N PHE A 57 16.73 12.98 1.68
CA PHE A 57 16.65 11.55 1.92
C PHE A 57 15.39 11.01 1.27
N SER A 58 15.51 10.04 0.36
CA SER A 58 14.34 9.48 -0.31
C SER A 58 13.45 8.66 0.60
N GLY A 59 14.04 7.98 1.59
CA GLY A 59 13.40 6.80 2.18
C GLY A 59 13.23 5.71 1.11
N ASP A 60 12.28 4.80 1.33
CA ASP A 60 11.86 3.86 0.30
C ASP A 60 10.85 4.56 -0.63
N LEU A 61 11.06 4.44 -1.94
CA LEU A 61 10.27 5.15 -2.95
C LEU A 61 9.19 4.26 -3.55
N GLY A 62 8.01 4.84 -3.70
CA GLY A 62 6.93 4.24 -4.47
C GLY A 62 7.29 4.08 -5.94
N LYS A 63 6.68 3.07 -6.57
CA LYS A 63 6.63 3.04 -8.04
C LYS A 63 5.52 3.99 -8.48
N ARG A 64 5.75 4.71 -9.57
CA ARG A 64 4.70 5.51 -10.21
C ARG A 64 3.59 4.65 -10.78
N ASP A 65 2.42 5.26 -10.95
CA ASP A 65 1.23 4.66 -11.55
C ASP A 65 0.79 3.39 -10.81
N ARG A 66 1.02 3.35 -9.49
CA ARG A 66 0.45 2.30 -8.64
C ARG A 66 -0.98 2.65 -8.25
N PRO A 67 -1.84 1.64 -8.07
CA PRO A 67 -3.19 1.88 -7.57
C PRO A 67 -3.16 2.47 -6.16
N ILE A 68 -4.27 3.13 -5.79
CA ILE A 68 -4.55 3.67 -4.45
C ILE A 68 -3.74 4.92 -4.11
N LEU A 69 -2.41 4.87 -4.10
CA LEU A 69 -1.55 5.93 -3.56
C LEU A 69 -1.06 6.90 -4.63
N LYS A 70 -0.85 8.16 -4.23
CA LYS A 70 -0.21 9.16 -5.09
C LYS A 70 1.21 8.76 -5.49
N ASP A 71 1.60 9.17 -6.69
CA ASP A 71 2.98 9.08 -7.14
C ASP A 71 3.96 9.80 -6.18
N PRO A 72 5.20 9.29 -6.05
CA PRO A 72 6.25 9.96 -5.31
C PRO A 72 6.43 11.42 -5.76
N PHE A 73 6.52 12.34 -4.79
CA PHE A 73 6.68 13.75 -5.07
C PHE A 73 8.01 14.03 -5.77
N LEU A 74 7.98 14.87 -6.82
CA LEU A 74 9.19 15.27 -7.54
C LEU A 74 9.93 16.38 -6.79
N ILE A 75 11.19 16.12 -6.43
CA ILE A 75 12.05 17.10 -5.78
C ILE A 75 12.77 17.93 -6.86
N ASP A 76 12.56 19.24 -6.85
CA ASP A 76 13.09 20.15 -7.87
C ASP A 76 14.61 20.38 -7.78
N GLU A 77 15.15 20.41 -6.56
CA GLU A 77 16.54 20.79 -6.29
C GLU A 77 17.09 20.11 -5.02
N ALA A 78 18.38 19.82 -4.99
CA ALA A 78 19.14 19.36 -3.83
C ALA A 78 20.64 19.55 -4.08
N ASP A 79 21.42 19.81 -3.03
CA ASP A 79 22.89 19.75 -3.10
C ASP A 79 23.36 18.29 -3.00
N TYR A 80 22.68 17.50 -2.17
CA TYR A 80 22.97 16.09 -1.94
C TYR A 80 21.68 15.29 -1.88
N VAL A 81 21.70 14.10 -2.49
CA VAL A 81 20.59 13.15 -2.48
C VAL A 81 21.10 11.82 -1.92
N ILE A 82 20.47 11.33 -0.87
CA ILE A 82 20.65 10.00 -0.32
C ILE A 82 19.42 9.20 -0.73
N VAL A 83 19.63 8.29 -1.68
CA VAL A 83 18.56 7.52 -2.32
C VAL A 83 18.68 6.05 -1.96
N GLU A 84 17.54 5.39 -1.80
CA GLU A 84 17.48 3.94 -1.70
C GLU A 84 18.01 3.24 -2.96
N SER A 85 18.29 1.94 -2.85
CA SER A 85 18.86 1.16 -3.95
C SER A 85 18.32 -0.27 -4.01
N THR A 86 17.11 -0.50 -3.49
CA THR A 86 16.49 -1.83 -3.40
C THR A 86 16.49 -2.57 -4.73
N TYR A 87 16.27 -1.81 -5.82
CA TYR A 87 16.29 -2.32 -7.19
C TYR A 87 17.35 -1.67 -8.08
N GLY A 88 18.41 -1.09 -7.49
CA GLY A 88 19.44 -0.35 -8.24
C GLY A 88 20.19 -1.15 -9.31
N ASN A 89 20.07 -2.49 -9.31
CA ASN A 89 20.67 -3.39 -10.28
C ASN A 89 19.67 -4.03 -11.26
N LYS A 90 18.39 -3.62 -11.26
CA LYS A 90 17.35 -4.20 -12.11
C LYS A 90 16.65 -3.12 -12.94
N LEU A 91 16.30 -3.47 -14.17
CA LEU A 91 15.40 -2.69 -15.00
C LEU A 91 14.00 -3.27 -14.83
N HIS A 92 13.08 -2.49 -14.28
CA HIS A 92 11.68 -2.87 -14.21
C HIS A 92 11.01 -2.64 -15.56
N SER A 93 10.38 -3.67 -16.12
CA SER A 93 9.48 -3.45 -17.26
C SER A 93 8.17 -2.81 -16.77
N PRO A 94 7.54 -1.90 -17.55
CA PRO A 94 6.22 -1.36 -17.23
C PRO A 94 5.18 -2.46 -16.97
N SER A 95 5.33 -3.61 -17.65
CA SER A 95 4.45 -4.78 -17.61
C SER A 95 4.75 -5.82 -16.51
N GLU A 96 5.59 -5.51 -15.52
CA GLU A 96 5.93 -6.51 -14.48
C GLU A 96 4.77 -6.86 -13.54
N TYR A 97 3.81 -5.95 -13.41
CA TYR A 97 2.51 -6.27 -12.83
C TYR A 97 1.55 -6.60 -13.96
N ASP A 98 1.24 -7.88 -14.06
CA ASP A 98 0.29 -8.44 -15.00
C ASP A 98 -0.88 -8.98 -14.18
N ASP A 99 -1.87 -8.12 -13.95
CA ASP A 99 -3.06 -8.46 -13.17
C ASP A 99 -3.81 -9.61 -13.84
N GLN A 100 -3.79 -9.68 -15.17
CA GLN A 100 -4.33 -10.80 -15.92
C GLN A 100 -3.60 -12.11 -15.59
N LYS A 101 -2.28 -12.07 -15.40
CA LYS A 101 -1.50 -13.23 -14.96
C LYS A 101 -1.88 -13.65 -13.55
N LEU A 102 -2.01 -12.74 -12.59
CA LEU A 102 -2.46 -13.07 -11.23
C LEU A 102 -3.83 -13.75 -11.26
N ILE A 103 -4.80 -13.14 -11.94
CA ILE A 103 -6.14 -13.69 -12.13
C ILE A 103 -6.09 -15.06 -12.81
N SER A 104 -5.27 -15.22 -13.86
CA SER A 104 -5.12 -16.50 -14.56
C SER A 104 -4.59 -17.60 -13.64
N ILE A 105 -3.64 -17.29 -12.76
CA ILE A 105 -3.07 -18.23 -11.80
C ILE A 105 -4.16 -18.65 -10.81
N ILE A 106 -4.96 -17.70 -10.34
CA ILE A 106 -6.03 -18.01 -9.39
C ILE A 106 -7.09 -18.89 -10.05
N ASN A 107 -7.58 -18.49 -11.22
CA ASN A 107 -8.58 -19.24 -11.98
C ASN A 107 -8.13 -20.67 -12.28
N ASN A 108 -6.92 -20.84 -12.78
CA ASN A 108 -6.40 -22.15 -13.10
C ASN A 108 -6.21 -23.03 -11.85
N THR A 109 -5.90 -22.44 -10.70
CA THR A 109 -5.72 -23.17 -9.44
C THR A 109 -7.05 -23.61 -8.86
N VAL A 110 -8.03 -22.72 -8.81
CA VAL A 110 -9.39 -23.02 -8.35
C VAL A 110 -10.06 -24.06 -9.24
N LYS A 111 -9.93 -23.96 -10.57
CA LYS A 111 -10.46 -24.95 -11.53
C LYS A 111 -9.92 -26.37 -11.29
N ARG A 112 -8.73 -26.50 -10.71
CA ARG A 112 -8.13 -27.79 -10.33
C ARG A 112 -8.51 -28.27 -8.93
N GLY A 113 -9.35 -27.54 -8.20
CA GLY A 113 -9.72 -27.86 -6.81
C GLY A 113 -8.66 -27.47 -5.78
N GLY A 114 -7.80 -26.50 -6.10
CA GLY A 114 -6.74 -26.02 -5.21
C GLY A 114 -7.04 -24.67 -4.56
N ASN A 115 -6.34 -24.39 -3.47
CA ASN A 115 -6.30 -23.06 -2.84
C ASN A 115 -5.14 -22.23 -3.39
N VAL A 116 -5.26 -20.92 -3.35
CA VAL A 116 -4.17 -19.97 -3.62
C VAL A 116 -3.78 -19.29 -2.32
N VAL A 117 -2.48 -19.22 -2.04
CA VAL A 117 -1.93 -18.49 -0.89
C VAL A 117 -1.00 -17.40 -1.41
N ILE A 118 -1.27 -16.15 -1.07
CA ILE A 118 -0.54 -14.96 -1.52
C ILE A 118 0.14 -14.31 -0.30
N PRO A 119 1.40 -14.69 0.01
CA PRO A 119 2.12 -14.06 1.10
C PRO A 119 2.38 -12.59 0.76
N SER A 120 1.95 -11.69 1.63
CA SER A 120 2.13 -10.25 1.48
C SER A 120 2.42 -9.59 2.81
N PHE A 121 3.05 -8.41 2.76
CA PHE A 121 3.09 -7.54 3.93
C PHE A 121 1.68 -7.01 4.21
N ALA A 122 1.38 -6.81 5.49
CA ALA A 122 0.04 -6.41 5.95
C ALA A 122 -0.37 -4.98 5.51
N ILE A 123 0.59 -4.18 5.07
CA ILE A 123 0.44 -2.79 4.66
C ILE A 123 0.96 -2.68 3.22
N GLU A 124 0.30 -1.86 2.40
CA GLU A 124 0.57 -1.63 0.97
C GLU A 124 0.19 -2.84 0.10
N ARG A 125 1.05 -3.88 0.06
CA ARG A 125 0.93 -4.91 -0.97
C ARG A 125 -0.38 -5.70 -0.89
N ALA A 126 -0.90 -5.94 0.31
CA ALA A 126 -2.21 -6.57 0.49
C ALA A 126 -3.34 -5.69 -0.05
N GLN A 127 -3.28 -4.37 0.18
CA GLN A 127 -4.27 -3.42 -0.32
C GLN A 127 -4.23 -3.29 -1.84
N ASP A 128 -3.04 -3.26 -2.47
CA ASP A 128 -2.91 -3.31 -3.93
C ASP A 128 -3.65 -4.53 -4.52
N ILE A 129 -3.43 -5.71 -3.91
CA ILE A 129 -4.06 -6.95 -4.39
C ILE A 129 -5.58 -6.89 -4.21
N ILE A 130 -6.07 -6.42 -3.06
CA ILE A 130 -7.51 -6.27 -2.83
C ILE A 130 -8.13 -5.36 -3.89
N TYR A 131 -7.49 -4.23 -4.18
CA TYR A 131 -7.94 -3.27 -5.19
C TYR A 131 -8.02 -3.89 -6.59
N GLU A 132 -6.95 -4.56 -7.03
CA GLU A 132 -6.94 -5.20 -8.35
C GLU A 132 -7.96 -6.33 -8.47
N LEU A 133 -8.15 -7.10 -7.39
CA LEU A 133 -9.20 -8.11 -7.35
C LEU A 133 -10.58 -7.45 -7.43
N ASN A 134 -10.84 -6.37 -6.69
CA ASN A 134 -12.10 -5.65 -6.73
C ASN A 134 -12.42 -5.15 -8.15
N LYS A 135 -11.46 -4.48 -8.80
CA LYS A 135 -11.59 -4.03 -10.19
C LYS A 135 -11.91 -5.18 -11.14
N TYR A 136 -11.25 -6.33 -10.98
CA TYR A 136 -11.57 -7.52 -11.76
C TYR A 136 -12.99 -8.04 -11.51
N TYR A 137 -13.46 -8.03 -10.25
CA TYR A 137 -14.83 -8.39 -9.92
C TYR A 137 -15.81 -7.47 -10.67
N ASP A 138 -15.64 -6.16 -10.61
CA ASP A 138 -16.53 -5.20 -11.27
C ASP A 138 -16.53 -5.33 -12.80
N GLU A 139 -15.36 -5.47 -13.42
CA GLU A 139 -15.23 -5.55 -14.88
C GLU A 139 -15.76 -6.87 -15.47
N TYR A 140 -15.64 -7.99 -14.74
CA TYR A 140 -15.90 -9.33 -15.30
C TYR A 140 -17.16 -10.01 -14.77
N ILE A 141 -17.92 -9.36 -13.87
CA ILE A 141 -19.24 -9.83 -13.37
C ILE A 141 -20.21 -10.18 -14.51
N GLU A 142 -20.13 -9.49 -15.66
CA GLU A 142 -21.02 -9.71 -16.81
C GLU A 142 -20.53 -10.78 -17.80
N THR A 143 -19.34 -11.35 -17.60
CA THR A 143 -18.76 -12.34 -18.52
C THR A 143 -19.12 -13.79 -18.16
N GLU A 144 -19.07 -14.70 -19.14
CA GLU A 144 -19.40 -16.14 -18.95
C GLU A 144 -18.37 -16.90 -18.07
N ASN A 145 -17.23 -16.30 -17.71
CA ASN A 145 -16.15 -16.93 -16.93
C ASN A 145 -16.32 -16.70 -15.42
N ARG A 146 -17.45 -17.17 -14.87
CA ARG A 146 -17.85 -16.93 -13.47
C ARG A 146 -17.12 -17.77 -12.41
N ASP A 147 -16.20 -18.64 -12.81
CA ASP A 147 -15.55 -19.56 -11.87
C ASP A 147 -14.73 -18.83 -10.78
N PHE A 148 -14.13 -17.68 -11.11
CA PHE A 148 -13.47 -16.80 -10.12
C PHE A 148 -14.46 -16.15 -9.17
N LEU A 149 -15.61 -15.71 -9.71
CA LEU A 149 -16.59 -14.88 -9.03
C LEU A 149 -17.32 -15.61 -7.89
N ASN A 150 -17.03 -16.89 -7.66
CA ASN A 150 -17.62 -17.70 -6.60
C ASN A 150 -16.60 -18.10 -5.52
N VAL A 151 -15.33 -17.70 -5.64
CA VAL A 151 -14.27 -18.08 -4.72
C VAL A 151 -14.19 -17.05 -3.59
N SER A 152 -14.22 -17.53 -2.34
CA SER A 152 -13.99 -16.66 -1.18
C SER A 152 -12.53 -16.24 -1.12
N VAL A 153 -12.30 -14.93 -0.98
CA VAL A 153 -10.98 -14.32 -0.75
C VAL A 153 -10.88 -13.94 0.71
N TYR A 154 -9.87 -14.45 1.41
CA TYR A 154 -9.67 -14.23 2.83
C TYR A 154 -8.46 -13.34 3.07
N ILE A 155 -8.62 -12.33 3.93
CA ILE A 155 -7.49 -11.59 4.50
C ILE A 155 -7.19 -12.15 5.87
N ASP A 156 -6.17 -13.02 5.93
CA ASP A 156 -5.80 -13.76 7.15
C ASP A 156 -4.74 -13.07 8.01
N SER A 157 -5.04 -11.84 8.42
CA SER A 157 -4.14 -11.05 9.26
C SER A 157 -4.89 -9.90 9.96
N PRO A 158 -5.00 -9.92 11.30
CA PRO A 158 -5.60 -8.81 12.06
C PRO A 158 -4.91 -7.46 11.82
N LEU A 159 -3.60 -7.50 11.53
CA LEU A 159 -2.84 -6.31 11.18
C LEU A 159 -3.26 -5.76 9.81
N THR A 160 -3.50 -6.62 8.83
CA THR A 160 -3.95 -6.21 7.49
C THR A 160 -5.35 -5.64 7.55
N VAL A 161 -6.25 -6.26 8.31
CA VAL A 161 -7.60 -5.74 8.57
C VAL A 161 -7.52 -4.32 9.15
N SER A 162 -6.71 -4.14 10.20
CA SER A 162 -6.52 -2.85 10.86
C SER A 162 -5.88 -1.82 9.93
N ALA A 163 -4.92 -2.23 9.10
CA ALA A 163 -4.27 -1.38 8.11
C ALA A 163 -5.26 -0.90 7.04
N THR A 164 -6.11 -1.78 6.51
CA THR A 164 -7.17 -1.41 5.56
C THR A 164 -8.13 -0.38 6.16
N GLU A 165 -8.52 -0.54 7.42
CA GLU A 165 -9.33 0.47 8.12
C GLU A 165 -8.60 1.82 8.25
N ILE A 166 -7.27 1.83 8.46
CA ILE A 166 -6.47 3.05 8.51
C ILE A 166 -6.38 3.71 7.13
N PHE A 167 -6.18 2.93 6.05
CA PHE A 167 -6.17 3.45 4.67
C PHE A 167 -7.46 4.22 4.37
N LEU A 168 -8.62 3.62 4.63
CA LEU A 168 -9.93 4.25 4.37
C LEU A 168 -10.16 5.55 5.17
N ARG A 169 -9.46 5.73 6.31
CA ARG A 169 -9.52 6.96 7.12
C ARG A 169 -8.56 8.06 6.68
N ASN A 170 -7.67 7.79 5.72
CA ASN A 170 -6.66 8.73 5.23
C ASN A 170 -6.76 8.99 3.71
N PRO A 171 -7.93 9.42 3.20
CA PRO A 171 -8.16 9.62 1.77
C PRO A 171 -7.24 10.67 1.14
N ASP A 172 -6.67 11.59 1.93
CA ASP A 172 -5.73 12.60 1.44
C ASP A 172 -4.44 12.01 0.83
N CYS A 173 -4.14 10.74 1.11
CA CYS A 173 -3.01 10.03 0.54
C CYS A 173 -3.35 9.33 -0.79
N PHE A 174 -4.62 9.30 -1.18
CA PHE A 174 -5.05 8.55 -2.35
C PHE A 174 -4.84 9.31 -3.66
N ASP A 175 -4.58 8.57 -4.73
CA ASP A 175 -4.57 9.09 -6.08
C ASP A 175 -5.96 9.61 -6.49
N LYS A 176 -6.02 10.27 -7.64
CA LYS A 176 -7.27 10.87 -8.12
C LYS A 176 -8.31 9.82 -8.51
N GLU A 177 -7.89 8.72 -9.14
CA GLU A 177 -8.77 7.66 -9.63
C GLU A 177 -9.50 6.98 -8.47
N THR A 178 -8.77 6.64 -7.41
CA THR A 178 -9.28 6.04 -6.18
C THR A 178 -10.19 7.00 -5.44
N MET A 179 -9.84 8.29 -5.39
CA MET A 179 -10.72 9.30 -4.80
C MET A 179 -12.03 9.47 -5.57
N GLU A 180 -11.99 9.42 -6.91
CA GLU A 180 -13.18 9.44 -7.75
C GLU A 180 -14.04 8.20 -7.52
N PHE A 181 -13.43 7.01 -7.45
CA PHE A 181 -14.12 5.75 -7.12
C PHE A 181 -14.81 5.79 -5.75
N ILE A 182 -14.15 6.31 -4.71
CA ILE A 182 -14.76 6.47 -3.38
C ILE A 182 -15.91 7.48 -3.43
N SER A 183 -15.80 8.53 -4.26
CA SER A 183 -16.84 9.56 -4.36
C SER A 183 -18.15 9.06 -4.96
N THR A 184 -18.14 7.95 -5.70
CA THR A 184 -19.36 7.29 -6.20
C THR A 184 -20.09 6.47 -5.14
N GLY A 185 -19.56 6.43 -3.91
CA GLY A 185 -20.12 5.66 -2.79
C GLY A 185 -19.63 4.22 -2.73
N ASP A 186 -18.65 3.87 -3.56
CA ASP A 186 -18.06 2.53 -3.62
C ASP A 186 -16.81 2.43 -2.72
N ASN A 187 -16.45 1.21 -2.32
CA ASN A 187 -15.30 0.94 -1.48
C ASN A 187 -14.21 0.20 -2.28
N PRO A 188 -13.10 0.86 -2.65
CA PRO A 188 -12.07 0.25 -3.49
C PRO A 188 -11.34 -0.91 -2.82
N LEU A 189 -11.46 -1.06 -1.49
CA LEU A 189 -10.80 -2.09 -0.69
C LEU A 189 -11.79 -3.12 -0.12
N ASP A 190 -12.95 -3.28 -0.77
CA ASP A 190 -13.97 -4.25 -0.39
C ASP A 190 -14.69 -4.78 -1.64
N PHE A 191 -15.10 -6.04 -1.62
CA PHE A 191 -15.87 -6.67 -2.69
C PHE A 191 -16.66 -7.87 -2.17
N HIS A 192 -17.68 -8.30 -2.91
CA HIS A 192 -18.69 -9.27 -2.43
C HIS A 192 -18.11 -10.55 -1.76
N ASN A 193 -17.00 -11.06 -2.29
CA ASN A 193 -16.38 -12.31 -1.83
C ASN A 193 -15.21 -12.11 -0.87
N LEU A 194 -14.90 -10.88 -0.47
CA LEU A 194 -13.84 -10.57 0.46
C LEU A 194 -14.29 -10.86 1.89
N LYS A 195 -13.48 -11.60 2.63
CA LYS A 195 -13.73 -11.98 4.02
C LYS A 195 -12.51 -11.64 4.86
N PHE A 196 -12.73 -10.97 5.98
CA PHE A 196 -11.69 -10.61 6.92
C PHE A 196 -11.70 -11.57 8.10
N THR A 197 -10.59 -12.25 8.38
CA THR A 197 -10.43 -13.02 9.61
C THR A 197 -9.70 -12.17 10.65
N ARG A 198 -10.33 -11.99 11.81
CA ARG A 198 -9.86 -11.11 12.89
C ARG A 198 -9.31 -11.90 14.08
N SER A 199 -9.61 -13.19 14.17
CA SER A 199 -9.18 -14.05 15.29
C SER A 199 -8.34 -15.24 14.85
N ALA A 200 -7.52 -15.74 15.77
CA ALA A 200 -6.73 -16.97 15.54
C ALA A 200 -7.64 -18.20 15.38
N GLU A 201 -8.81 -18.19 16.01
CA GLU A 201 -9.84 -19.22 15.85
C GLU A 201 -10.40 -19.23 14.42
N GLU A 202 -10.81 -18.08 13.89
CA GLU A 202 -11.27 -17.95 12.48
C GLU A 202 -10.18 -18.41 11.49
N SER A 203 -8.93 -18.01 11.71
CA SER A 203 -7.80 -18.47 10.88
C SER A 203 -7.64 -20.00 10.91
N LYS A 204 -7.77 -20.62 12.08
CA LYS A 204 -7.71 -22.10 12.20
C LYS A 204 -8.87 -22.78 11.48
N GLU A 205 -10.06 -22.20 11.49
CA GLU A 205 -11.24 -22.73 10.78
C GLU A 205 -11.03 -22.75 9.26
N LEU A 206 -10.26 -21.82 8.69
CA LEU A 206 -9.92 -21.83 7.27
C LEU A 206 -9.23 -23.14 6.85
N ASN A 207 -8.37 -23.70 7.72
CA ASN A 207 -7.67 -24.96 7.45
C ASN A 207 -8.61 -26.17 7.38
N LEU A 208 -9.78 -26.08 8.01
CA LEU A 208 -10.77 -27.16 8.07
C LEU A 208 -11.78 -27.08 6.90
N SER A 209 -11.92 -25.90 6.29
CA SER A 209 -12.81 -25.69 5.15
C SER A 209 -12.32 -26.43 3.90
N ARG A 210 -13.22 -27.19 3.27
CA ARG A 210 -12.98 -27.92 2.01
C ARG A 210 -13.25 -27.09 0.76
N GLU A 211 -13.73 -25.86 0.92
CA GLU A 211 -13.97 -24.95 -0.20
C GLU A 211 -12.64 -24.41 -0.73
N ASN A 212 -12.56 -24.24 -2.06
CA ASN A 212 -11.45 -23.54 -2.69
C ASN A 212 -11.47 -22.07 -2.24
N LYS A 213 -10.30 -21.54 -1.95
CA LYS A 213 -10.15 -20.18 -1.42
C LYS A 213 -8.84 -19.53 -1.85
N VAL A 214 -8.86 -18.20 -1.87
CA VAL A 214 -7.67 -17.36 -1.92
C VAL A 214 -7.41 -16.85 -0.50
N ILE A 215 -6.17 -16.94 -0.05
CA ILE A 215 -5.71 -16.49 1.28
C ILE A 215 -4.52 -15.55 1.08
#